data_AF-A0AA36NEL9-F1
#
_entry.id   AF-A0AA36NEL9-F1
#
_cell.length_a   1.000
_cell.length_b   1.000
_cell.length_c   1.000
_cell.angle_alpha   90.00
_cell.angle_beta   90.00
_cell.angle_gamma   90.00
#
_symmetry.space_group_name_H-M   'P 1'
#
loop_
_entity.id
_entity.type
_entity.pdbx_description
1 polymer ?
#
loop_
_entity_poly.entity_id
_entity_poly.type
_entity_poly.pdbx_seq_one_letter_code
_entity_poly.pdbx_strand_id
1 'polypeptide(L)'
;MPFSQGKPPGKRKAARDRPFFGLPRPAVHRCSRPTRPDKARKVGYKAKQGYCVYRVRVKRGDRKKRVAKGIVYGKPVNQGINKWKAVRNLRSIAEDGWG
;
A
#
# COMPACT_ATOMS: atom_id res chain seq x y z
N MET A 1 -8.96 49.11 -12.84
CA MET A 1 -8.86 47.76 -13.42
C MET A 1 -8.58 46.77 -12.30
N PRO A 2 -9.52 45.91 -11.89
CA PRO A 2 -9.25 44.95 -10.82
C PRO A 2 -8.50 43.73 -11.37
N PHE A 3 -7.40 43.39 -10.69
CA PHE A 3 -6.54 42.25 -10.96
C PHE A 3 -7.34 40.96 -10.78
N SER A 4 -7.55 40.22 -11.87
CA SER A 4 -8.18 38.89 -11.88
C SER A 4 -7.39 37.93 -10.97
N GLN A 5 -7.98 37.52 -9.84
CA GLN A 5 -7.43 36.46 -9.01
C GLN A 5 -7.57 35.13 -9.76
N GLY A 6 -6.47 34.65 -10.33
CA GLY A 6 -6.37 33.29 -10.86
C GLY A 6 -6.68 32.27 -9.78
N LYS A 7 -7.66 31.40 -10.03
CA LYS A 7 -8.01 30.24 -9.20
C LYS A 7 -6.72 29.47 -8.81
N PRO A 8 -6.48 29.17 -7.52
CA PRO A 8 -5.27 28.44 -7.12
C PRO A 8 -5.26 27.06 -7.81
N PRO A 9 -4.10 26.63 -8.35
CA PRO A 9 -4.01 25.35 -9.04
C PRO A 9 -4.43 24.23 -8.09
N GLY A 10 -5.50 23.54 -8.48
CA GLY A 10 -6.08 22.43 -7.75
C GLY A 10 -5.04 21.40 -7.31
N LYS A 11 -5.33 20.77 -6.18
CA LYS A 11 -4.53 19.81 -5.38
C LYS A 11 -4.05 18.55 -6.15
N ARG A 12 -3.39 18.71 -7.30
CA ARG A 12 -2.83 17.64 -8.15
C ARG A 12 -1.33 17.40 -7.93
N LYS A 13 -0.64 18.26 -7.16
CA LYS A 13 0.82 18.16 -6.94
C LYS A 13 1.28 17.36 -5.70
N ALA A 14 0.38 16.90 -4.82
CA ALA A 14 0.80 16.16 -3.61
C ALA A 14 0.96 14.63 -3.80
N ALA A 15 0.60 14.10 -4.96
CA ALA A 15 0.69 12.66 -5.26
C ALA A 15 1.89 12.30 -6.15
N ARG A 16 2.50 13.28 -6.82
CA ARG A 16 3.59 13.10 -7.79
C ARG A 16 4.96 13.25 -7.14
N ASP A 17 5.09 14.17 -6.19
CA ASP A 17 6.34 14.47 -5.49
C ASP A 17 6.36 13.88 -4.07
N ARG A 18 6.10 12.58 -3.95
CA ARG A 18 6.55 11.83 -2.78
C ARG A 18 7.63 10.89 -3.25
N PRO A 19 8.83 10.90 -2.65
CA PRO A 19 9.74 9.78 -2.87
C PRO A 19 8.99 8.53 -2.39
N PHE A 20 8.60 7.70 -3.35
CA PHE A 20 8.34 6.29 -3.13
C PHE A 20 9.70 5.73 -2.72
N PHE A 21 10.05 5.87 -1.42
CA PHE A 21 11.37 5.56 -0.87
C PHE A 21 11.87 4.21 -1.41
N GLY A 22 12.63 4.28 -2.51
CA GLY A 22 13.18 3.16 -3.27
C GLY A 22 14.59 2.80 -2.81
N LEU A 23 14.96 3.26 -1.61
CA LEU A 23 16.21 3.02 -0.91
C LEU A 23 15.92 2.14 0.33
N PRO A 24 16.91 1.38 0.86
CA PRO A 24 16.68 0.11 1.56
C PRO A 24 16.12 0.32 2.96
N ARG A 25 14.82 0.61 3.04
CA ARG A 25 14.05 0.56 4.28
C ARG A 25 13.44 -0.84 4.41
N PRO A 26 13.48 -1.45 5.61
CA PRO A 26 12.91 -2.77 5.84
C PRO A 26 11.43 -2.79 5.47
N ALA A 27 10.90 -3.99 5.19
CA ALA A 27 9.52 -4.17 4.75
C ALA A 27 8.50 -3.55 5.71
N VAL A 28 8.83 -3.51 7.00
CA VAL A 28 8.07 -2.85 8.07
C VAL A 28 8.94 -1.78 8.73
N HIS A 29 8.44 -0.55 8.81
CA HIS A 29 9.15 0.57 9.43
C HIS A 29 8.23 1.41 10.34
N ARG A 30 8.65 1.64 11.58
CA ARG A 30 7.94 2.49 12.54
C ARG A 30 8.13 3.97 12.21
N CYS A 31 7.04 4.71 12.04
CA CYS A 31 7.07 6.13 11.75
C CYS A 31 6.65 6.95 12.97
N SER A 32 7.36 8.04 13.24
CA SER A 32 7.03 8.97 14.32
C SER A 32 5.74 9.77 14.05
N ARG A 33 5.53 10.20 12.80
CA ARG A 33 4.34 10.95 12.36
C ARG A 33 3.74 10.30 11.11
N PRO A 34 2.40 10.19 10.99
CA PRO A 34 1.79 9.72 9.74
C PRO A 34 2.08 10.69 8.61
N THR A 35 2.45 10.15 7.45
CA THR A 35 2.68 10.93 6.23
C THR A 35 1.40 11.59 5.70
N ARG A 36 0.22 11.06 6.08
CA ARG A 36 -1.08 11.62 5.71
C ARG A 36 -2.00 11.74 6.95
N PRO A 37 -1.94 12.86 7.68
CA PRO A 37 -2.71 13.04 8.91
C PRO A 37 -4.23 13.05 8.67
N ASP A 38 -4.70 13.60 7.54
CA ASP A 38 -6.14 13.69 7.24
C ASP A 38 -6.81 12.31 7.16
N LYS A 39 -6.14 11.35 6.51
CA LYS A 39 -6.64 9.98 6.39
C LYS A 39 -6.47 9.21 7.70
N ALA A 40 -5.38 9.46 8.43
CA ALA A 40 -5.14 8.83 9.72
C ALA A 40 -6.24 9.19 10.74
N ARG A 41 -6.65 10.46 10.80
CA ARG A 41 -7.74 10.91 11.70
C ARG A 41 -9.06 10.22 11.40
N LYS A 42 -9.37 9.98 10.12
CA LYS A 42 -10.59 9.26 9.70
C LYS A 42 -10.63 7.80 10.16
N VAL A 43 -9.46 7.16 10.31
CA VAL A 43 -9.35 5.78 10.81
C VAL A 43 -9.12 5.73 12.33
N GLY A 44 -9.25 6.85 13.04
CA GLY A 44 -9.19 6.90 14.51
C GLY A 44 -7.82 7.25 15.10
N TYR A 45 -6.83 7.66 14.30
CA TYR A 45 -5.54 8.12 14.84
C TYR A 45 -5.71 9.43 15.63
N LYS A 46 -5.24 9.43 16.87
CA LYS A 46 -5.06 10.62 17.71
C LYS A 46 -3.57 10.80 18.02
N ALA A 47 -3.12 12.04 18.06
CA ALA A 47 -1.75 12.38 18.45
C ALA A 47 -1.62 12.35 19.99
N LYS A 48 -1.72 11.15 20.57
CA LYS A 48 -1.55 10.90 22.00
C LYS A 48 -0.51 9.80 22.19
N GLN A 49 0.19 9.78 23.32
CA GLN A 49 1.06 8.67 23.71
C GLN A 49 0.25 7.36 23.71
N GLY A 50 0.83 6.29 23.17
CA GLY A 50 0.16 5.00 22.95
C GLY A 50 -0.21 4.70 21.49
N TYR A 51 -0.27 5.72 20.61
CA TYR A 51 -0.50 5.50 19.18
C TYR A 51 0.83 5.32 18.42
N CYS A 52 0.99 4.19 17.73
CA CYS A 52 2.12 3.92 16.84
C CYS A 52 1.64 3.78 15.40
N VAL A 53 2.40 4.34 14.44
CA VAL A 53 2.10 4.22 13.01
C VAL A 53 3.20 3.45 12.32
N TYR A 54 2.85 2.35 11.67
CA TYR A 54 3.78 1.55 10.86
C TYR A 54 3.57 1.80 9.36
N ARG A 55 4.66 1.75 8.61
CA ARG A 55 4.64 1.67 7.14
C ARG A 55 5.00 0.25 6.74
N VAL A 56 4.09 -0.41 6.05
CA VAL A 56 4.26 -1.77 5.53
C VAL A 56 4.34 -1.71 4.01
N ARG A 57 5.32 -2.41 3.43
CA ARG A 57 5.46 -2.60 1.98
C ARG A 57 4.95 -3.98 1.60
N VAL A 58 3.98 -4.04 0.70
CA VAL A 58 3.48 -5.30 0.12
C VAL A 58 3.85 -5.35 -1.36
N LYS A 59 4.24 -6.54 -1.84
CA LYS A 59 4.51 -6.77 -3.26
C LYS A 59 3.23 -6.55 -4.07
N ARG A 60 3.34 -5.75 -5.12
CA ARG A 60 2.25 -5.50 -6.07
C ARG A 60 2.10 -6.68 -7.03
N GLY A 61 0.88 -6.90 -7.51
CA GLY A 61 0.54 -7.91 -8.52
C GLY A 61 -0.20 -9.11 -7.94
N ASP A 62 -0.46 -10.08 -8.82
CA ASP A 62 -1.16 -11.31 -8.50
C ASP A 62 -0.28 -12.32 -7.75
N ARG A 63 -0.91 -13.32 -7.14
CA ARG A 63 -0.22 -14.38 -6.41
C ARG A 63 0.18 -15.48 -7.38
N LYS A 64 1.43 -15.93 -7.29
CA LYS A 64 1.87 -17.16 -7.97
C LYS A 64 1.41 -18.38 -7.17
N LYS A 65 0.86 -19.40 -7.84
CA LYS A 65 0.58 -20.71 -7.23
C LYS A 65 1.90 -21.33 -6.73
N ARG A 66 1.92 -21.81 -5.49
CA ARG A 66 3.10 -22.49 -4.91
C ARG A 66 3.14 -23.92 -5.45
N VAL A 67 3.87 -24.13 -6.53
CA VAL A 67 4.12 -25.45 -7.11
C VAL A 67 5.59 -25.62 -7.44
N ALA A 68 6.12 -26.81 -7.18
CA ALA A 68 7.49 -27.15 -7.53
C ALA A 68 7.64 -27.17 -9.07
N LYS A 69 8.64 -26.45 -9.58
CA LYS A 69 8.96 -26.36 -11.03
C LYS A 69 7.81 -25.92 -11.95
N GLY A 70 6.70 -25.42 -11.41
CA GLY A 70 5.53 -25.06 -12.22
C GLY A 70 4.68 -26.26 -12.65
N ILE A 71 4.94 -27.46 -12.15
CA ILE A 71 4.20 -28.66 -12.55
C ILE A 71 2.94 -28.77 -11.70
N VAL A 72 1.78 -28.81 -12.35
CA VAL A 72 0.48 -29.04 -11.72
C VAL A 72 -0.07 -30.36 -12.24
N TYR A 73 -0.26 -31.32 -11.34
CA TYR A 73 -0.91 -32.59 -11.66
C TYR A 73 -2.44 -32.46 -11.62
N GLY A 74 -3.12 -33.31 -12.39
CA GLY A 74 -4.58 -33.41 -12.44
C GLY A 74 -5.22 -32.67 -13.62
N LYS A 75 -6.50 -32.31 -13.46
CA LYS A 75 -7.34 -31.79 -14.55
C LYS A 75 -6.79 -30.45 -15.12
N PRO A 76 -6.92 -30.21 -16.43
CA PRO A 76 -6.36 -29.03 -17.11
C PRO A 76 -6.90 -27.69 -16.57
N VAL A 77 -8.12 -27.70 -16.01
CA VAL A 77 -8.75 -26.52 -15.39
C VAL A 77 -7.91 -25.88 -14.28
N ASN A 78 -7.08 -26.65 -13.59
CA ASN A 78 -6.30 -26.19 -12.44
C ASN A 78 -4.83 -25.88 -12.76
N GLN A 79 -4.42 -26.00 -14.03
CA GLN A 79 -3.04 -25.86 -14.48
C GLN A 79 -2.55 -24.41 -14.57
N GLY A 80 -3.43 -23.41 -14.42
CA GLY A 80 -3.00 -22.00 -14.36
C GLY A 80 -2.10 -21.72 -13.15
N ILE A 81 -0.99 -20.99 -13.35
CA ILE A 81 0.02 -20.74 -12.29
C ILE A 81 0.15 -19.25 -11.94
N ASN A 82 0.16 -18.37 -12.95
CA ASN A 82 0.53 -16.95 -12.77
C ASN A 82 -0.65 -16.02 -12.47
N LYS A 83 -1.87 -16.35 -12.91
CA LYS A 83 -3.05 -15.47 -12.81
C LYS A 83 -3.92 -15.76 -11.58
N TRP A 84 -3.33 -16.28 -10.50
CA TRP A 84 -4.08 -16.58 -9.28
C TRP A 84 -4.30 -15.30 -8.47
N LYS A 85 -5.55 -14.89 -8.34
CA LYS A 85 -5.94 -13.74 -7.52
C LYS A 85 -5.94 -14.15 -6.05
N ALA A 86 -5.39 -13.31 -5.19
CA ALA A 86 -5.54 -13.49 -3.75
C ALA A 86 -7.01 -13.26 -3.35
N VAL A 87 -7.56 -14.13 -2.50
CA VAL A 87 -8.92 -13.99 -1.98
C VAL A 87 -9.05 -12.71 -1.14
N ARG A 88 -7.99 -12.37 -0.38
CA ARG A 88 -7.93 -11.17 0.46
C ARG A 88 -7.34 -9.99 -0.31
N ASN A 89 -7.83 -8.79 0.01
CA ASN A 89 -7.29 -7.55 -0.53
C ASN A 89 -5.87 -7.28 0.00
N LEU A 90 -5.03 -6.63 -0.83
CA LEU A 90 -3.66 -6.24 -0.48
C LEU A 90 -3.58 -5.38 0.79
N ARG A 91 -4.61 -4.56 1.06
CA ARG A 91 -4.70 -3.78 2.30
C ARG A 91 -4.78 -4.67 3.54
N SER A 92 -5.63 -5.70 3.50
CA SER A 92 -5.78 -6.65 4.60
C SER A 92 -4.50 -7.47 4.79
N ILE A 93 -3.84 -7.87 3.70
CA ILE A 93 -2.53 -8.56 3.78
C ILE A 93 -1.47 -7.67 4.45
N ALA A 94 -1.50 -6.35 4.19
CA ALA A 94 -0.60 -5.41 4.86
C ALA A 94 -0.93 -5.23 6.35
N GLU A 95 -2.20 -5.31 6.73
CA GLU A 95 -2.69 -5.20 8.11
C GLU A 95 -2.43 -6.47 8.93
N ASP A 96 -2.33 -7.64 8.29
CA ASP A 96 -2.06 -8.94 8.95
C ASP A 96 -0.54 -9.19 9.10
N GLY A 97 0.25 -8.84 8.08
CA GLY A 97 1.67 -9.23 7.98
C GLY A 97 2.67 -8.45 8.84
N TRP A 98 2.23 -7.63 9.81
CA TRP A 98 3.11 -6.98 10.79
C TRP A 98 3.01 -7.58 12.20
N GLY A 99 2.03 -8.46 12.43
CA GLY A 99 1.89 -9.24 13.67
C GLY A 99 2.83 -10.43 13.73
#